data_AF-A0AAX1BK37-F1
#
_entry.id   AF-A0AAX1BK37-F1
#
_cell.length_a   1.000
_cell.length_b   1.000
_cell.length_c   1.000
_cell.angle_alpha   90.00
_cell.angle_beta   90.00
_cell.angle_gamma   90.00
#
_symmetry.space_group_name_H-M   'P 1'
#
loop_
_entity.id
_entity.type
_entity.pdbx_description
1 polymer ?
#
loop_
_entity_poly.entity_id
_entity_poly.type
_entity_poly.pdbx_seq_one_letter_code
_entity_poly.pdbx_strand_id
1 'polypeptide(L)'
;MSATKLTRREQRARAQHFIDTLEGTAFPNSKRIYITGTHPGVRVPMREIQLSPTLIGGSKEQPQYEENEAIPVYDTSGPYGEPQIAINVQQGLAKLRQPWIDARGDTEELTVRSSDYTKARLADDGLDELRFSGVL
;
A
#
# COMPACT_ATOMS: atom_id res chain seq x y z
N MET A 1 28.70 8.03 -20.19
CA MET A 1 29.16 8.41 -18.84
C MET A 1 28.96 7.21 -17.93
N SER A 2 30.02 6.69 -17.29
CA SER A 2 29.93 5.51 -16.42
C SER A 2 29.36 5.93 -15.06
N ALA A 3 28.26 5.34 -14.63
CA ALA A 3 27.70 5.61 -13.31
C ALA A 3 28.65 5.05 -12.24
N THR A 4 29.16 5.91 -11.35
CA THR A 4 30.02 5.52 -10.24
C THR A 4 29.26 4.55 -9.32
N LYS A 5 29.84 3.36 -9.08
CA LYS A 5 29.23 2.36 -8.18
C LYS A 5 29.40 2.78 -6.72
N LEU A 6 28.29 2.76 -5.98
CA LEU A 6 28.25 3.01 -4.53
C LEU A 6 28.97 1.91 -3.75
N THR A 7 29.52 2.27 -2.59
CA THR A 7 30.02 1.31 -1.61
C THR A 7 28.87 0.55 -0.94
N ARG A 8 29.16 -0.62 -0.34
CA ARG A 8 28.16 -1.42 0.40
C ARG A 8 27.53 -0.63 1.55
N ARG A 9 28.31 0.22 2.23
CA ARG A 9 27.82 1.05 3.35
C ARG A 9 26.81 2.09 2.85
N GLU A 10 27.11 2.76 1.75
CA GLU A 10 26.21 3.75 1.14
C GLU A 10 24.94 3.09 0.59
N GLN A 11 25.06 1.89 0.01
CA GLN A 11 23.90 1.12 -0.44
C GLN A 11 22.96 0.78 0.73
N ARG A 12 23.49 0.31 1.86
CA ARG A 12 22.71 0.02 3.06
C ARG A 12 22.05 1.27 3.64
N ALA A 13 22.79 2.36 3.77
CA ALA A 13 22.25 3.61 4.28
C ALA A 13 21.12 4.15 3.40
N ARG A 14 21.26 4.09 2.06
CA ARG A 14 20.19 4.46 1.13
C ARG A 14 18.98 3.55 1.22
N ALA A 15 19.19 2.24 1.35
CA ALA A 15 18.09 1.29 1.50
C ALA A 15 17.32 1.53 2.80
N GLN A 16 18.03 1.75 3.91
CA GLN A 16 17.42 2.06 5.20
C GLN A 16 16.61 3.36 5.12
N HIS A 17 17.22 4.42 4.59
CA HIS A 17 16.53 5.69 4.40
C HIS A 17 15.27 5.54 3.54
N PHE A 18 15.34 4.80 2.44
CA PHE A 18 14.17 4.53 1.59
C PHE A 18 13.06 3.81 2.34
N ILE A 19 13.39 2.83 3.19
CA ILE A 19 12.41 2.11 4.01
C ILE A 19 11.78 3.05 5.05
N ASP A 20 12.59 3.88 5.70
CA ASP A 20 12.16 4.80 6.76
C ASP A 20 11.30 5.96 6.23
N THR A 21 11.51 6.35 4.98
CA THR A 21 10.77 7.44 4.32
C THR A 21 9.78 6.93 3.27
N LEU A 22 9.42 5.65 3.30
CA LEU A 22 8.47 5.10 2.35
C LEU A 22 7.08 5.65 2.63
N GLU A 23 6.53 6.40 1.68
CA GLU A 23 5.18 6.96 1.77
C GLU A 23 4.30 6.42 0.64
N GLY A 24 2.99 6.36 0.91
CA GLY A 24 2.02 6.03 -0.13
C GLY A 24 1.95 7.14 -1.19
N THR A 25 1.88 6.76 -2.46
CA THR A 25 1.79 7.73 -3.57
C THR A 25 0.44 7.61 -4.27
N ALA A 26 -0.24 8.74 -4.44
CA ALA A 26 -1.47 8.80 -5.22
C ALA A 26 -1.14 8.85 -6.72
N PHE A 27 -1.97 8.21 -7.54
CA PHE A 27 -1.89 8.39 -8.98
C PHE A 27 -2.32 9.81 -9.37
N PRO A 28 -1.58 10.50 -10.27
CA PRO A 28 -1.96 11.82 -10.75
C PRO A 28 -3.40 11.84 -11.29
N ASN A 29 -4.11 12.95 -11.02
CA ASN A 29 -5.51 13.16 -11.40
C ASN A 29 -6.44 11.98 -11.06
N SER A 30 -6.10 11.19 -10.03
CA SER A 30 -6.94 10.10 -9.55
C SER A 30 -7.32 10.35 -8.11
N LYS A 31 -8.55 9.99 -7.74
CA LYS A 31 -8.99 9.94 -6.34
C LYS A 31 -9.22 8.50 -5.97
N ARG A 32 -8.68 8.06 -4.83
CA ARG A 32 -9.01 6.74 -4.31
C ARG A 32 -10.43 6.76 -3.75
N ILE A 33 -11.18 5.72 -4.06
CA ILE A 33 -12.55 5.52 -3.61
C ILE A 33 -12.70 4.08 -3.09
N TYR A 34 -13.74 3.85 -2.29
CA TYR A 34 -14.02 2.55 -1.71
C TYR A 34 -15.47 2.16 -1.99
N ILE A 35 -15.67 1.03 -2.65
CA ILE A 35 -17.00 0.44 -2.81
C ILE A 35 -17.27 -0.41 -1.57
N THR A 36 -18.37 -0.10 -0.86
CA THR A 36 -18.77 -0.87 0.31
C THR A 36 -19.33 -2.21 -0.14
N GLY A 37 -18.76 -3.30 0.36
CA GLY A 37 -19.23 -4.65 0.08
C GLY A 37 -20.49 -5.00 0.87
N THR A 38 -21.14 -6.12 0.51
CA THR A 38 -22.33 -6.63 1.22
C THR A 38 -22.01 -7.19 2.61
N HIS A 39 -20.78 -7.66 2.81
CA HIS A 39 -20.33 -8.15 4.11
C HIS A 39 -19.82 -6.98 4.98
N PRO A 40 -20.19 -6.89 6.27
CA PRO A 40 -19.79 -5.79 7.15
C PRO A 40 -18.27 -5.57 7.17
N GLY A 41 -17.87 -4.31 7.03
CA GLY A 41 -16.46 -3.91 7.03
C GLY A 41 -15.69 -4.16 5.73
N VAL A 42 -16.28 -4.80 4.72
CA VAL A 42 -15.64 -4.93 3.41
C VAL A 42 -15.66 -3.58 2.69
N ARG A 43 -14.47 -3.10 2.31
CA ARG A 43 -14.28 -1.95 1.42
C ARG A 43 -13.36 -2.35 0.27
N VAL A 44 -13.90 -2.34 -0.95
CA VAL A 44 -13.15 -2.70 -2.17
C VAL A 44 -12.47 -1.44 -2.71
N PRO A 45 -11.13 -1.39 -2.75
CA PRO A 45 -10.41 -0.23 -3.24
C PRO A 45 -10.56 -0.09 -4.76
N MET A 46 -10.89 1.12 -5.18
CA MET A 46 -10.90 1.54 -6.57
C MET A 46 -10.23 2.92 -6.65
N ARG A 47 -9.93 3.40 -7.84
CA ARG A 47 -9.57 4.81 -8.06
C ARG A 47 -10.40 5.38 -9.20
N GLU A 48 -10.82 6.62 -9.05
CA GLU A 48 -11.52 7.38 -10.07
C GLU A 48 -10.55 8.31 -10.78
N ILE A 49 -10.41 8.14 -12.09
CA ILE A 49 -9.63 9.04 -12.94
C ILE A 49 -10.50 10.26 -13.26
N GLN A 50 -10.03 11.43 -12.86
CA GLN A 50 -10.69 12.70 -13.15
C GLN A 50 -10.38 13.11 -14.58
N LEU A 51 -11.43 13.34 -15.37
CA LEU A 51 -11.33 13.73 -16.77
C LEU A 51 -11.43 15.25 -16.88
N SER A 52 -10.71 15.84 -17.84
CA SER A 52 -10.90 17.26 -18.16
C SER A 52 -12.27 17.48 -18.80
N PRO A 53 -12.94 18.62 -18.59
CA PRO A 53 -14.19 18.95 -19.27
C PRO A 53 -14.06 18.93 -20.80
N THR A 54 -15.10 18.49 -21.50
CA THR A 54 -15.16 18.48 -22.97
C THR A 54 -15.58 19.85 -23.47
N LEU A 55 -14.84 20.45 -24.41
CA LEU A 55 -15.30 21.66 -25.11
C LEU A 55 -16.44 21.28 -26.05
N ILE A 56 -17.66 21.78 -25.77
CA ILE A 56 -18.86 21.45 -26.54
C ILE A 56 -19.30 22.58 -27.48
N GLY A 57 -18.74 23.78 -27.34
CA GLY A 57 -19.07 24.91 -28.20
C GLY A 57 -18.65 26.25 -27.62
N GLY A 58 -19.34 27.32 -28.01
CA GLY A 58 -19.06 28.70 -27.61
C GLY A 58 -18.12 29.45 -28.56
N SER A 59 -17.88 30.73 -28.27
CA SER A 59 -16.87 31.51 -28.99
C SER A 59 -15.49 31.34 -28.34
N LYS A 60 -14.45 31.89 -28.96
CA LYS A 60 -13.10 31.88 -28.37
C LYS A 60 -13.05 32.64 -27.04
N GLU A 61 -13.87 33.67 -26.89
CA GLU A 61 -13.98 34.52 -25.71
C GLU A 61 -14.90 33.93 -24.64
N GLN A 62 -15.84 33.07 -25.05
CA GLN A 62 -16.80 32.39 -24.17
C GLN A 62 -16.97 30.93 -24.57
N PRO A 63 -15.95 30.08 -24.32
CA PRO A 63 -16.05 28.65 -24.56
C PRO A 63 -17.06 28.00 -23.60
N GLN A 64 -17.78 27.01 -24.09
CA GLN A 64 -18.73 26.21 -23.32
C GLN A 64 -18.16 24.81 -23.12
N TYR A 65 -18.13 24.36 -21.87
CA TYR A 65 -17.62 23.05 -21.48
C TYR A 65 -18.71 22.20 -20.85
N GLU A 66 -18.59 20.89 -21.04
CA GLU A 66 -19.38 19.86 -20.35
C GLU A 66 -18.45 19.05 -19.44
N GLU A 67 -18.83 18.91 -18.18
CA GLU A 67 -18.08 18.09 -17.22
C GLU A 67 -18.19 16.61 -17.58
N ASN A 68 -17.07 15.90 -17.57
CA ASN A 68 -17.04 14.46 -17.80
C ASN A 68 -17.14 13.70 -16.47
N GLU A 69 -17.93 12.63 -16.43
CA GLU A 69 -17.96 11.73 -15.28
C GLU A 69 -16.59 11.06 -15.10
N ALA A 70 -16.16 10.89 -13.85
CA ALA A 70 -14.90 10.23 -13.54
C ALA A 70 -14.96 8.74 -13.89
N ILE A 71 -13.84 8.16 -14.32
CA ILE A 71 -13.79 6.73 -14.66
C ILE A 71 -13.26 5.93 -13.46
N PRO A 72 -14.10 5.12 -12.78
CA PRO A 72 -13.63 4.21 -11.75
C PRO A 72 -12.89 3.03 -12.38
N VAL A 73 -11.69 2.74 -11.85
CA VAL A 73 -10.87 1.60 -12.26
C VAL A 73 -10.38 0.84 -11.03
N TYR A 74 -10.09 -0.45 -11.22
CA TYR A 74 -9.54 -1.31 -10.19
C TYR A 74 -8.18 -0.80 -9.71
N ASP A 75 -7.96 -0.78 -8.40
CA ASP A 75 -6.74 -0.26 -7.79
C ASP A 75 -6.05 -1.30 -6.89
N THR A 76 -4.95 -1.85 -7.38
CA THR A 76 -4.14 -2.87 -6.67
C THR A 76 -3.05 -2.29 -5.79
N SER A 77 -2.90 -0.97 -5.71
CA SER A 77 -1.84 -0.33 -4.91
C SER A 77 -1.97 -0.60 -3.41
N GLY A 78 -3.15 -1.00 -2.93
CA GLY A 78 -3.38 -1.24 -1.50
C GLY A 78 -3.12 0.03 -0.68
N PRO A 79 -2.71 -0.10 0.60
CA PRO A 79 -2.37 1.05 1.45
C PRO A 79 -1.25 1.95 0.90
N TYR A 80 -0.40 1.44 0.00
CA TYR A 80 0.65 2.23 -0.66
C TYR A 80 0.11 3.24 -1.69
N GLY A 81 -1.16 3.14 -2.08
CA GLY A 81 -1.82 4.15 -2.92
C GLY A 81 -2.48 5.28 -2.12
N GLU A 82 -2.34 5.28 -0.79
CA GLU A 82 -3.10 6.15 0.11
C GLU A 82 -2.15 7.00 0.96
N PRO A 83 -1.90 8.28 0.57
CA PRO A 83 -0.89 9.13 1.20
C PRO A 83 -1.09 9.37 2.71
N GLN A 84 -2.33 9.24 3.20
CA GLN A 84 -2.63 9.41 4.63
C GLN A 84 -2.34 8.18 5.48
N ILE A 85 -2.01 7.03 4.88
CA ILE A 85 -1.61 5.83 5.63
C ILE A 85 -0.10 5.87 5.85
N ALA A 86 0.30 5.95 7.11
CA ALA A 86 1.70 5.77 7.51
C ALA A 86 2.13 4.33 7.24
N ILE A 87 3.08 4.15 6.33
CA ILE A 87 3.63 2.85 5.98
C ILE A 87 4.83 2.55 6.87
N ASN A 88 4.79 1.42 7.57
CA ASN A 88 5.94 0.88 8.28
C ASN A 88 6.15 -0.57 7.86
N VAL A 89 7.21 -0.80 7.09
CA VAL A 89 7.53 -2.12 6.54
C VAL A 89 7.81 -3.15 7.64
N GLN A 90 8.38 -2.74 8.78
CA GLN A 90 8.67 -3.62 9.91
C GLN A 90 7.40 -4.06 10.67
N GLN A 91 6.37 -3.21 10.68
CA GLN A 91 5.06 -3.53 11.27
C GLN A 91 4.17 -4.32 10.31
N GLY A 92 4.40 -4.18 9.00
CA GLY A 92 3.52 -4.74 7.98
C GLY A 92 2.21 -3.96 7.84
N LEU A 93 1.33 -4.46 6.99
CA LEU A 93 0.02 -3.85 6.75
C LEU A 93 -1.02 -4.32 7.78
N ALA A 94 -2.06 -3.51 7.99
CA ALA A 94 -3.21 -3.89 8.80
C ALA A 94 -3.81 -5.22 8.32
N LYS A 95 -4.06 -6.14 9.26
CA LYS A 95 -4.67 -7.45 8.98
C LYS A 95 -6.19 -7.33 8.77
N LEU A 96 -6.59 -6.63 7.71
CA LEU A 96 -8.00 -6.28 7.41
C LEU A 96 -8.95 -7.47 7.40
N ARG A 97 -8.44 -8.67 7.10
CA ARG A 97 -9.21 -9.91 6.97
C ARG A 97 -9.23 -10.77 8.25
N GLN A 98 -8.45 -10.41 9.28
CA GLN A 98 -8.33 -11.22 10.50
C GLN A 98 -9.70 -11.49 11.14
N PRO A 99 -10.58 -10.48 11.35
CA PRO A 99 -11.88 -10.74 11.96
C PRO A 99 -12.76 -11.71 11.14
N TRP A 100 -12.64 -11.69 9.81
CA TRP A 100 -13.39 -12.60 8.95
C TRP A 100 -12.83 -14.03 8.96
N ILE A 101 -11.54 -14.18 9.25
CA ILE A 101 -10.91 -15.49 9.42
C ILE A 101 -11.34 -16.07 10.76
N ASP A 102 -11.21 -15.30 11.84
CA ASP A 102 -11.59 -15.72 13.19
C ASP A 102 -13.07 -16.12 13.26
N ALA A 103 -13.95 -15.34 12.61
CA ALA A 103 -15.39 -15.59 12.60
C ALA A 103 -15.81 -16.92 11.94
N ARG A 104 -14.97 -17.55 11.10
CA ARG A 104 -15.29 -18.86 10.52
C ARG A 104 -15.12 -20.01 11.51
N GLY A 105 -14.32 -19.82 12.56
CA GLY A 105 -14.04 -20.87 13.54
C GLY A 105 -13.36 -22.11 12.94
N ASP A 106 -12.69 -21.96 11.80
CA ASP A 106 -12.08 -23.06 11.03
C ASP A 106 -10.55 -23.06 11.08
N THR A 107 -9.96 -22.27 11.98
CA THR A 107 -8.51 -22.15 12.17
C THR A 107 -8.13 -22.19 13.64
N GLU A 108 -6.92 -22.67 13.93
CA GLU A 108 -6.29 -22.62 15.24
C GLU A 108 -5.01 -21.78 15.18
N GLU A 109 -4.81 -20.90 16.15
CA GLU A 109 -3.57 -20.14 16.28
C GLU A 109 -2.51 -20.99 16.98
N LEU A 110 -1.35 -21.14 16.34
CA LEU A 110 -0.22 -21.83 16.95
C LEU A 110 0.42 -20.95 18.02
N THR A 111 0.54 -21.47 19.23
CA THR A 111 1.20 -20.79 20.36
C THR A 111 2.71 -20.59 20.15
N VAL A 112 3.31 -21.39 19.25
CA VAL A 112 4.74 -21.31 18.91
C VAL A 112 4.97 -21.50 17.42
N ARG A 113 6.05 -20.90 16.89
CA ARG A 113 6.51 -21.15 15.52
C ARG A 113 6.94 -22.61 15.39
N SER A 114 6.38 -23.34 14.43
CA SER A 114 6.63 -24.77 14.26
C SER A 114 7.88 -25.08 13.42
N SER A 115 8.27 -24.21 12.50
CA SER A 115 9.41 -24.41 11.58
C SER A 115 10.76 -24.35 12.29
N ASP A 116 11.59 -25.38 12.12
CA ASP A 116 12.96 -25.43 12.65
C ASP A 116 13.83 -24.29 12.11
N TYR A 117 13.63 -23.91 10.84
CA TYR A 117 14.33 -22.76 10.25
C TYR A 117 13.96 -21.46 10.98
N THR A 118 12.68 -21.22 11.25
CA THR A 118 12.23 -20.02 11.96
C THR A 118 12.76 -19.98 13.38
N LYS A 119 12.72 -21.11 14.11
CA LYS A 119 13.30 -21.20 15.46
C LYS A 119 14.80 -20.88 15.46
N ALA A 120 15.56 -21.44 14.51
CA ALA A 120 16.99 -21.18 14.39
C ALA A 120 17.33 -19.72 14.07
N ARG A 121 16.47 -19.01 13.31
CA ARG A 121 16.65 -17.56 13.03
C ARG A 121 16.23 -16.68 14.22
N LEU A 122 15.23 -17.10 14.99
CA LEU A 122 14.81 -16.39 16.21
C LEU A 122 15.84 -16.49 17.34
N ALA A 123 16.61 -17.57 17.40
CA ALA A 123 17.70 -17.75 18.36
C ALA A 123 19.01 -17.03 17.97
N ASP A 124 19.04 -16.39 16.80
CA ASP A 124 20.20 -15.67 16.28
C ASP A 124 20.03 -14.16 16.54
N ASP A 125 20.69 -13.67 17.59
CA ASP A 125 20.66 -12.26 18.02
C ASP A 125 21.25 -11.31 16.96
N GLY A 126 22.09 -11.82 16.06
CA GLY A 126 22.65 -11.05 14.95
C GLY A 126 21.61 -10.59 13.93
N LEU A 127 20.37 -11.07 14.04
CA LEU A 127 19.25 -10.74 13.16
C LEU A 127 18.25 -9.77 13.79
N ASP A 128 18.45 -9.33 15.03
CA ASP A 128 17.50 -8.49 15.78
C ASP A 128 17.09 -7.23 15.00
N GLU A 129 18.05 -6.52 14.40
CA GLU A 129 17.81 -5.30 13.61
C GLU A 129 17.04 -5.55 12.30
N LEU A 130 16.94 -6.80 11.86
CA LEU A 130 16.26 -7.20 10.63
C LEU A 130 14.87 -7.81 10.90
N ARG A 131 14.44 -7.90 12.17
CA ARG A 131 13.16 -8.52 12.53
C ARG A 131 11.99 -7.60 12.25
N PHE A 132 10.91 -8.22 11.75
CA PHE A 132 9.63 -7.56 11.53
C PHE A 132 8.78 -7.65 12.80
N SER A 133 8.71 -6.55 13.55
CA SER A 133 8.06 -6.51 14.86
C SER A 133 6.53 -6.72 14.81
N GLY A 134 5.86 -6.38 13.70
CA GLY A 134 4.41 -6.57 13.56
C GLY A 134 4.00 -7.95 13.02
N VAL A 135 4.97 -8.81 12.70
CA VAL A 135 4.75 -10.13 12.10
C VAL A 135 5.16 -11.27 13.04
N LEU A 136 5.88 -10.95 14.11
CA LEU A 136 6.30 -11.88 15.17
C LEU A 136 5.14 -12.20 16.11
#